data_AF-A0A7S2ALC1-F1
#
_entry.id   AF-A0A7S2ALC1-F1
#
_cell.length_a   1.000
_cell.length_b   1.000
_cell.length_c   1.000
_cell.angle_alpha   90.00
_cell.angle_beta   90.00
_cell.angle_gamma   90.00
#
_symmetry.space_group_name_H-M   'P 1'
#
loop_
_entity.id
_entity.type
_entity.pdbx_description
1 polymer ?
#
loop_
_entity_poly.entity_id
_entity_poly.type
_entity_poly.pdbx_seq_one_letter_code
_entity_poly.pdbx_strand_id
1 'polypeptide(L)'
;QGVAPSAGQRREAERSADQLSVARARSTEQRRSDTHGVEGQEAGNLGADRQEVVVALVALRRRYMENDPGGLVLCLQTLRTLLGNLAHHPHEDKFQRVRSDTGAFRSRIVPFEGATDVLRACGFNEEDGAW
;
A
#
# COMPACT_ATOMS: atom_id res chain seq x y z
N GLN A 1 -31.29 56.59 45.62
CA GLN A 1 -31.57 57.31 44.35
C GLN A 1 -30.45 56.90 43.39
N GLY A 2 -30.55 55.94 42.48
CA GLY A 2 -31.67 55.57 41.63
C GLY A 2 -31.46 56.17 40.23
N VAL A 3 -30.44 55.73 39.48
CA VAL A 3 -30.32 56.05 38.05
C VAL A 3 -30.18 54.75 37.26
N ALA A 4 -31.25 54.40 36.55
CA ALA A 4 -31.31 53.25 35.67
C ALA A 4 -30.57 53.55 34.36
N PRO A 5 -29.81 52.59 33.79
CA PRO A 5 -29.24 52.75 32.46
C PRO A 5 -30.33 52.62 31.38
N SER A 6 -30.33 53.59 30.47
CA SER A 6 -31.26 53.76 29.34
C SER A 6 -31.26 52.57 28.35
N ALA A 7 -32.44 52.30 27.79
CA ALA A 7 -32.77 51.18 26.91
C ALA A 7 -32.17 51.26 25.48
N GLY A 8 -31.38 52.30 25.15
CA GLY A 8 -30.82 52.49 23.81
C GLY A 8 -29.50 51.76 23.53
N GLN A 9 -28.68 51.53 24.56
CA GLN A 9 -27.30 51.03 24.37
C GLN A 9 -27.17 49.51 24.45
N ARG A 10 -28.25 48.77 24.72
CA ARG A 10 -28.22 47.30 24.78
C ARG A 10 -28.34 46.62 23.41
N ARG A 11 -28.82 47.32 22.38
CA ARG A 11 -29.08 46.72 21.06
C ARG A 11 -27.87 46.67 20.11
N GLU A 12 -26.84 47.46 20.36
CA GLU A 12 -25.62 47.48 19.52
C GLU A 12 -24.57 46.45 19.94
N ALA A 13 -24.57 46.02 21.21
CA ALA A 13 -23.66 44.97 21.69
C ALA A 13 -24.10 43.56 21.26
N GLU A 14 -25.39 43.33 21.07
CA GLU A 14 -25.93 41.99 20.70
C GLU A 14 -25.77 41.65 19.21
N ARG A 15 -25.72 42.64 18.31
CA ARG A 15 -25.51 42.39 16.86
C ARG A 15 -24.06 42.11 16.47
N SER A 16 -23.10 42.47 17.33
CA SER A 16 -21.68 42.26 17.05
C SER A 16 -21.19 40.85 17.44
N ALA A 17 -21.87 40.18 18.37
CA ALA A 17 -21.54 38.82 18.79
C ALA A 17 -22.02 37.75 17.77
N ASP A 18 -23.09 38.05 17.03
CA ASP A 18 -23.68 37.10 16.07
C ASP A 18 -22.86 36.99 14.77
N GLN A 19 -22.25 38.09 14.31
CA GLN A 19 -21.45 38.09 13.07
C GLN A 19 -20.09 37.39 13.21
N LEU A 20 -19.52 37.30 14.42
CA LEU A 20 -18.25 36.61 14.66
C LEU A 20 -18.38 35.08 14.75
N SER A 21 -19.59 34.55 14.95
CA SER A 21 -19.82 33.10 15.04
C SER A 21 -19.96 32.43 13.67
N VAL A 22 -20.52 33.12 12.67
CA VAL A 22 -20.73 32.54 11.33
C VAL A 22 -19.46 32.48 10.47
N ALA A 23 -18.42 33.25 10.79
CA ALA A 23 -17.14 33.21 10.07
C ALA A 23 -16.20 32.07 10.53
N ARG A 24 -16.37 31.56 11.76
CA ARG A 24 -15.53 30.46 12.29
C ARG A 24 -16.08 29.07 11.96
N ALA A 25 -17.37 28.97 11.63
CA ALA A 25 -18.02 27.70 11.31
C ALA A 25 -17.72 27.16 9.90
N ARG A 26 -17.16 27.98 8.98
CA ARG A 26 -16.86 27.53 7.60
C ARG A 26 -15.45 26.97 7.39
N SER A 27 -14.49 27.27 8.25
CA SER A 27 -13.10 26.85 8.03
C SER A 27 -12.74 25.47 8.62
N THR A 28 -13.61 24.88 9.46
CA THR A 28 -13.38 23.54 10.01
C THR A 28 -14.05 22.42 9.22
N GLU A 29 -14.96 22.74 8.29
CA GLU A 29 -15.60 21.74 7.42
C GLU A 29 -14.72 21.37 6.21
N GLN A 30 -13.76 22.21 5.81
CA GLN A 30 -12.84 21.94 4.69
C GLN A 30 -11.60 21.11 5.08
N ARG A 31 -11.62 20.44 6.23
CA ARG A 31 -10.54 19.53 6.68
C ARG A 31 -11.06 18.13 7.05
N ARG A 32 -12.24 17.76 6.53
CA ARG A 32 -12.79 16.38 6.57
C ARG A 32 -12.72 15.70 5.20
N SER A 33 -11.64 15.93 4.45
CA SER A 33 -11.39 15.17 3.21
C SER A 33 -9.94 14.70 3.06
N ASP A 34 -9.13 14.77 4.11
CA ASP A 34 -7.77 14.22 4.08
C ASP A 34 -7.43 13.50 5.37
N THR A 35 -8.29 12.55 5.73
CA THR A 35 -7.81 11.31 6.34
C THR A 35 -8.11 10.27 5.29
N HIS A 36 -7.09 10.00 4.47
CA HIS A 36 -7.01 8.81 3.63
C HIS A 36 -7.42 7.60 4.47
N GLY A 37 -8.70 7.22 4.38
CA GLY A 37 -9.19 5.94 4.81
C GLY A 37 -8.62 4.90 3.87
N VAL A 38 -7.39 4.48 4.13
CA VAL A 38 -6.83 3.23 3.60
C VAL A 38 -7.22 2.11 4.56
N GLU A 39 -8.51 2.03 4.89
CA GLU A 39 -9.06 1.02 5.78
C GLU A 39 -10.38 0.58 5.18
N GLY A 40 -10.35 -0.46 4.35
CA GLY A 40 -11.59 -0.98 3.76
C GLY A 40 -11.46 -1.88 2.53
N GLN A 41 -10.24 -2.16 2.04
CA GLN A 41 -10.06 -2.91 0.79
C GLN A 41 -9.09 -4.08 0.92
N GLU A 42 -9.02 -4.75 2.07
CA GLU A 42 -8.02 -5.82 2.29
C GLU A 42 -8.62 -7.22 2.46
N ALA A 43 -9.90 -7.34 2.83
CA ALA A 43 -10.51 -8.65 3.10
C ALA A 43 -11.02 -9.39 1.84
N GLY A 44 -11.18 -8.69 0.71
CA GLY A 44 -11.70 -9.27 -0.54
C GLY A 44 -10.64 -9.75 -1.53
N ASN A 45 -9.37 -9.36 -1.35
CA ASN A 45 -8.32 -9.58 -2.35
C ASN A 45 -7.47 -10.84 -2.11
N LEU A 46 -7.37 -11.34 -0.88
CA LEU A 46 -6.50 -12.48 -0.53
C LEU A 46 -6.75 -13.75 -1.37
N GLY A 47 -8.00 -13.97 -1.79
CA GLY A 47 -8.36 -15.08 -2.68
C GLY A 47 -7.92 -14.87 -4.13
N ALA A 48 -8.04 -13.64 -4.63
CA ALA A 48 -7.61 -13.25 -5.97
C ALA A 48 -6.08 -13.24 -6.07
N ASP A 49 -5.41 -12.68 -5.07
CA ASP A 49 -3.95 -12.63 -4.95
C ASP A 49 -3.33 -14.04 -4.99
N ARG A 50 -3.90 -14.97 -4.21
CA ARG A 50 -3.50 -16.39 -4.24
C ARG A 50 -3.74 -17.03 -5.61
N GLN A 51 -4.83 -16.70 -6.28
CA GLN A 51 -5.09 -17.21 -7.63
C GLN A 51 -4.11 -16.63 -8.65
N GLU A 52 -3.73 -15.36 -8.52
CA GLU A 52 -2.77 -14.70 -9.38
C GLU A 52 -1.39 -15.37 -9.28
N VAL A 53 -0.94 -15.69 -8.05
CA VAL A 53 0.31 -16.45 -7.83
C VAL A 53 0.24 -17.82 -8.51
N VAL A 54 -0.88 -18.53 -8.36
CA VAL A 54 -1.06 -19.86 -8.99
C VAL A 54 -1.03 -19.74 -10.52
N VAL A 55 -1.69 -18.74 -11.09
CA VAL A 55 -1.70 -18.49 -12.53
C VAL A 55 -0.29 -18.18 -13.04
N ALA A 56 0.45 -17.31 -12.35
CA ALA A 56 1.83 -16.97 -12.70
C ALA A 56 2.74 -18.21 -12.64
N LEU A 57 2.66 -19.01 -11.57
CA LEU A 57 3.43 -20.25 -11.43
C LEU A 57 3.10 -21.30 -12.49
N VAL A 58 1.82 -21.47 -12.84
CA VAL A 58 1.39 -22.40 -13.89
C VAL A 58 1.88 -21.93 -15.26
N ALA A 59 1.80 -20.62 -15.54
CA ALA A 59 2.32 -20.04 -16.77
C ALA A 59 3.84 -20.26 -16.89
N LEU A 60 4.58 -19.99 -15.81
CA LEU A 60 6.03 -20.20 -15.74
C LEU A 60 6.37 -21.68 -15.99
N ARG A 61 5.68 -22.59 -15.31
CA ARG A 61 5.89 -24.02 -15.49
C ARG A 61 5.60 -24.45 -16.92
N ARG A 62 4.51 -23.97 -17.54
CA ARG A 62 4.16 -24.32 -18.94
C ARG A 62 5.22 -23.89 -19.94
N ARG A 63 5.83 -22.72 -19.75
CA ARG A 63 6.86 -22.22 -20.66
C ARG A 63 8.18 -22.98 -20.54
N TYR A 64 8.59 -23.31 -19.32
CA TYR A 64 9.94 -23.81 -19.07
C TYR A 64 10.03 -25.30 -18.76
N MET A 65 8.92 -26.02 -18.54
CA MET A 65 9.01 -27.45 -18.21
C MET A 65 9.53 -28.33 -19.35
N GLU A 66 9.27 -27.96 -20.60
CA GLU A 66 9.79 -28.67 -21.79
C GLU A 66 11.15 -28.14 -22.25
N ASN A 67 11.40 -26.84 -22.06
CA ASN A 67 12.59 -26.19 -22.59
C ASN A 67 13.78 -26.21 -21.61
N ASP A 68 13.54 -25.95 -20.32
CA ASP A 68 14.58 -25.92 -19.29
C ASP A 68 14.03 -26.30 -17.89
N PRO A 69 13.78 -27.60 -17.65
CA PRO A 69 13.21 -28.06 -16.38
C PRO A 69 14.17 -27.87 -15.19
N GLY A 70 15.48 -27.95 -15.41
CA GLY A 70 16.49 -27.81 -14.36
C GLY A 70 16.57 -26.38 -13.83
N GLY A 71 16.63 -25.40 -14.73
CA GLY A 71 16.63 -23.98 -14.39
C GLY A 71 15.29 -23.52 -13.82
N LEU A 72 14.16 -24.06 -14.31
CA LEU A 72 12.84 -23.81 -13.70
C LEU A 72 12.81 -24.22 -12.22
N VAL A 73 13.33 -25.40 -11.89
CA VAL A 73 13.41 -25.86 -10.50
C VAL A 73 14.27 -24.92 -9.65
N LEU A 74 15.42 -24.47 -10.17
CA LEU A 74 16.30 -23.51 -9.49
C LEU A 74 15.62 -22.14 -9.29
N CYS A 75 14.88 -21.66 -10.29
CA CYS A 75 14.09 -20.43 -10.20
C CYS A 75 13.04 -20.54 -9.08
N LEU A 76 12.23 -21.60 -9.10
CA LEU A 76 11.19 -21.84 -8.10
C LEU A 76 11.76 -22.02 -6.69
N GLN A 77 12.90 -22.72 -6.54
CA GLN A 77 13.60 -22.82 -5.25
C GLN A 77 14.11 -21.47 -4.75
N THR A 78 14.59 -20.61 -5.65
CA THR A 78 15.07 -19.27 -5.30
C THR A 78 13.89 -18.40 -4.85
N LEU A 79 12.78 -18.40 -5.60
CA LEU A 79 11.54 -17.71 -5.20
C LEU A 79 11.03 -18.21 -3.85
N ARG A 80 10.94 -19.53 -3.66
CA ARG A 80 10.54 -20.12 -2.37
C ARG A 80 11.45 -19.69 -1.22
N THR A 81 12.76 -19.60 -1.43
CA THR A 81 13.69 -19.15 -0.40
C THR A 81 13.48 -17.68 -0.07
N LEU A 82 13.33 -16.82 -1.07
CA LEU A 82 13.09 -15.39 -0.88
C LEU A 82 11.79 -15.15 -0.11
N LEU A 83 10.69 -15.74 -0.60
CA LEU A 83 9.36 -15.64 0.02
C LEU A 83 9.33 -16.30 1.41
N GLY A 84 9.99 -17.44 1.56
CA GLY A 84 10.10 -18.15 2.84
C GLY A 84 10.85 -17.33 3.87
N ASN A 85 11.98 -16.72 3.50
CA ASN A 85 12.74 -15.86 4.40
C ASN A 85 11.92 -14.64 4.84
N LEU A 86 11.18 -14.02 3.92
CA LEU A 86 10.27 -12.92 4.25
C LEU A 86 9.14 -13.36 5.19
N ALA A 87 8.51 -14.50 4.91
CA ALA A 87 7.42 -15.04 5.73
C ALA A 87 7.89 -15.45 7.14
N HIS A 88 9.11 -15.98 7.27
CA HIS A 88 9.70 -16.34 8.56
C HIS A 88 10.25 -15.14 9.33
N HIS A 89 10.75 -14.12 8.63
CA HIS A 89 11.39 -12.94 9.22
C HIS A 89 10.83 -11.64 8.60
N PRO A 90 9.54 -11.34 8.82
CA PRO A 90 8.89 -10.19 8.19
C PRO A 90 9.40 -8.85 8.70
N HIS A 91 10.12 -8.81 9.82
CA HIS A 91 10.62 -7.58 10.45
C HIS A 91 12.03 -7.18 9.99
N GLU A 92 12.71 -8.01 9.20
CA GLU A 92 14.04 -7.67 8.68
C GLU A 92 13.94 -7.06 7.28
N ASP A 93 14.25 -5.76 7.16
CA ASP A 93 14.30 -5.00 5.90
C ASP A 93 15.09 -5.70 4.78
N LYS A 94 16.14 -6.45 5.13
CA LYS A 94 16.97 -7.19 4.16
C LYS A 94 16.21 -8.30 3.42
N PHE A 95 15.09 -8.79 3.97
CA PHE A 95 14.23 -9.78 3.34
C PHE A 95 12.98 -9.15 2.71
N GLN A 96 12.61 -7.93 3.14
CA GLN A 96 11.56 -7.14 2.51
C GLN A 96 12.00 -6.59 1.14
N ARG A 97 13.29 -6.29 0.98
CA ARG A 97 13.86 -5.78 -0.27
C ARG A 97 14.76 -6.81 -0.94
N VAL A 98 14.30 -7.36 -2.05
CA VAL A 98 15.03 -8.30 -2.90
C VAL A 98 15.82 -7.50 -3.94
N ARG A 99 17.13 -7.36 -3.72
CA ARG A 99 17.99 -6.70 -4.70
C ARG A 99 18.09 -7.53 -5.98
N SER A 100 17.70 -6.96 -7.12
CA SER A 100 17.83 -7.60 -8.43
C SER A 100 19.28 -7.93 -8.80
N ASP A 101 20.23 -7.25 -8.14
CA ASP A 101 21.68 -7.40 -8.36
C ASP A 101 22.26 -8.65 -7.67
N THR A 102 21.53 -9.29 -6.76
CA THR A 102 22.01 -10.52 -6.13
C THR A 102 22.21 -11.57 -7.22
N GLY A 103 23.41 -12.16 -7.34
CA GLY A 103 23.75 -13.07 -8.45
C GLY A 103 22.77 -14.24 -8.62
N ALA A 104 22.14 -14.69 -7.53
CA ALA A 104 21.07 -15.69 -7.58
C ALA A 104 19.80 -15.17 -8.28
N PHE A 105 19.38 -13.94 -8.02
CA PHE A 105 18.21 -13.33 -8.67
C PHE A 105 18.48 -13.11 -10.17
N ARG A 106 19.61 -12.48 -10.50
CA ARG A 106 19.98 -12.17 -11.88
C ARG A 106 20.24 -13.42 -12.73
N SER A 107 20.78 -14.49 -12.14
CA SER A 107 21.08 -15.71 -12.87
C SER A 107 19.91 -16.70 -12.91
N ARG A 108 18.95 -16.64 -11.97
CA ARG A 108 17.91 -17.67 -11.82
C ARG A 108 16.48 -17.16 -11.95
N ILE A 109 16.24 -15.85 -11.88
CA ILE A 109 14.90 -15.24 -12.00
C ILE A 109 14.81 -14.40 -13.27
N VAL A 110 15.78 -13.51 -13.53
CA VAL A 110 15.81 -12.65 -14.73
C VAL A 110 15.73 -13.40 -16.07
N PRO A 111 16.39 -14.56 -16.29
CA PRO A 111 16.26 -15.27 -17.57
C PRO A 111 14.91 -15.98 -17.76
N PHE A 112 14.08 -16.05 -16.72
CA PHE A 112 12.78 -16.70 -16.75
C PHE A 112 11.67 -15.66 -16.88
N GLU A 113 11.17 -15.49 -18.11
CA GLU A 113 10.04 -14.62 -18.40
C GLU A 113 8.79 -15.11 -17.68
N GLY A 114 8.19 -14.24 -16.87
CA GLY A 114 7.06 -14.58 -15.99
C GLY A 114 7.45 -14.93 -14.54
N ALA A 115 8.75 -15.05 -14.22
CA ALA A 115 9.18 -15.27 -12.84
C ALA A 115 8.99 -14.02 -11.97
N THR A 116 9.10 -12.84 -12.58
CA THR A 116 8.80 -11.55 -11.96
C THR A 116 7.31 -11.33 -11.73
N ASP A 117 6.43 -11.87 -12.58
CA ASP A 117 4.98 -11.88 -12.34
C ASP A 117 4.62 -12.66 -11.07
N VAL A 118 5.37 -13.71 -10.72
CA VAL A 118 5.18 -14.42 -9.44
C VAL A 118 5.51 -13.50 -8.26
N LEU A 119 6.54 -12.66 -8.37
CA LEU A 119 6.90 -11.69 -7.32
C LEU A 119 5.81 -10.63 -7.18
N ARG A 120 5.32 -10.06 -8.30
CA ARG A 120 4.20 -9.11 -8.29
C ARG A 120 2.94 -9.69 -7.67
N ALA A 121 2.59 -10.91 -8.07
CA ALA A 121 1.45 -11.62 -7.52
C ALA A 121 1.60 -11.96 -6.03
N CYS A 122 2.83 -11.99 -5.49
CA CYS A 122 3.08 -12.13 -4.05
C CYS A 122 3.09 -10.79 -3.31
N GLY A 123 2.83 -9.67 -4.00
CA GLY A 123 2.82 -8.32 -3.43
C GLY A 123 4.16 -7.58 -3.45
N PHE A 124 5.18 -8.12 -4.13
CA PHE A 124 6.44 -7.39 -4.33
C PHE A 124 6.28 -6.33 -5.41
N ASN A 125 6.85 -5.15 -5.19
CA ASN A 125 6.83 -4.06 -6.14
C ASN A 125 8.26 -3.73 -6.57
N GLU A 126 8.44 -3.63 -7.89
CA GLU A 126 9.72 -3.20 -8.44
C GLU A 126 9.94 -1.71 -8.13
N GLU A 127 10.94 -1.40 -7.28
CA GLU A 127 11.35 -0.06 -6.91
C GLU A 127 12.87 0.13 -7.07
N ASP A 128 13.27 1.08 -7.93
CA ASP A 128 14.66 1.48 -8.16
C ASP A 128 15.60 0.30 -8.50
N GLY A 129 15.11 -0.65 -9.30
CA GLY A 129 15.88 -1.85 -9.66
C GLY A 129 16.04 -2.86 -8.52
N ALA A 130 15.22 -2.79 -7.49
CA ALA A 130 14.98 -3.85 -6.51
C ALA A 130 13.52 -4.30 -6.56
N TRP A 131 13.24 -5.51 -6.09
CA TRP A 131 11.90 -6.08 -5.93
C TRP A 131 11.49 -6.12 -4.48
#